data_AF-A0A1Y1VEM0-F1
#
_entry.id   AF-A0A1Y1VEM0-F1
#
_cell.length_a   1.000
_cell.length_b   1.000
_cell.length_c   1.000
_cell.angle_alpha   90.00
_cell.angle_beta   90.00
_cell.angle_gamma   90.00
#
_symmetry.space_group_name_H-M   'P 1'
#
loop_
_entity.id
_entity.type
_entity.pdbx_description
1 polymer ?
#
loop_
_entity_poly.entity_id
_entity_poly.type
_entity_poly.pdbx_seq_one_letter_code
_entity_poly.pdbx_strand_id
1 'polypeptide(L)'
;MAKEEKVESKKTEKKGLSLGVKIAILIVLLIPTACLIIGINNEEKLNKQLWKDIEAKYYELGFDKLAKEEATNSSTETKEVPKEKAPIENNRFRKFRQDEISKYFTVDLIHEIEPESYFMKRALKDYEIENDEKMKEHPEEYKVNSVMYGKYFEKDYFKNDDRFYIQFVDQHKGFGLFASKSIKQNDVIGIYTGLISMELGKKLFDSRYLFHITSVKHPYTGAKADLYIDARVAGNQLRFVNHDPNPNCEAIYVPHDNMWNVIFVAKRDIQVNEEITISYGKSFKSVRGKEIEVKEEESGPDDYMDTEWDIKRKEELEARDPNTGKLLKPHLPNKYELEDQKRKILRRMKNSGF
;
A
#
# COMPACT_ATOMS: atom_id res chain seq x y z
N MET A 1 -49.11 -51.09 41.88
CA MET A 1 -49.64 -50.10 40.92
C MET A 1 -49.42 -48.71 41.48
N ALA A 2 -48.94 -47.82 40.61
CA ALA A 2 -48.52 -46.41 40.73
C ALA A 2 -48.84 -45.61 42.01
N LYS A 3 -47.81 -44.91 42.53
CA LYS A 3 -47.95 -43.62 43.23
C LYS A 3 -47.48 -42.52 42.29
N GLU A 4 -48.37 -41.59 41.97
CA GLU A 4 -48.07 -40.36 41.22
C GLU A 4 -47.38 -39.34 42.13
N GLU A 5 -46.22 -38.84 41.71
CA GLU A 5 -45.57 -37.66 42.30
C GLU A 5 -45.95 -36.41 41.48
N LYS A 6 -46.64 -35.46 42.13
CA LYS A 6 -46.87 -34.11 41.58
C LYS A 6 -45.68 -33.22 41.92
N VAL A 7 -44.96 -32.75 40.89
CA VAL A 7 -43.94 -31.70 41.00
C VAL A 7 -44.60 -30.34 40.84
N GLU A 8 -44.51 -29.49 41.86
CA GLU A 8 -45.03 -28.12 41.87
C GLU A 8 -43.92 -27.13 41.46
N SER A 9 -44.07 -26.46 40.32
CA SER A 9 -43.09 -25.48 39.81
C SER A 9 -43.31 -24.09 40.42
N LYS A 10 -42.37 -23.57 41.21
CA LYS A 10 -42.32 -22.16 41.63
C LYS A 10 -41.74 -21.28 40.52
N LYS A 11 -42.56 -20.39 39.95
CA LYS A 11 -42.16 -19.31 39.05
C LYS A 11 -41.60 -18.13 39.86
N THR A 12 -40.36 -17.73 39.62
CA THR A 12 -39.76 -16.50 40.18
C THR A 12 -39.96 -15.32 39.22
N GLU A 13 -40.73 -14.32 39.65
CA GLU A 13 -40.90 -13.03 38.93
C GLU A 13 -39.65 -12.15 39.08
N LYS A 14 -39.06 -11.71 37.97
CA LYS A 14 -38.02 -10.67 37.94
C LYS A 14 -38.67 -9.28 38.02
N LYS A 15 -38.48 -8.56 39.14
CA LYS A 15 -38.87 -7.14 39.26
C LYS A 15 -37.90 -6.26 38.44
N GLY A 16 -38.43 -5.51 37.47
CA GLY A 16 -37.66 -4.56 36.66
C GLY A 16 -37.21 -3.33 37.45
N LEU A 17 -36.13 -2.68 37.00
CA LEU A 17 -35.59 -1.46 37.62
C LEU A 17 -36.63 -0.35 37.66
N SER A 18 -36.71 0.35 38.80
CA SER A 18 -37.65 1.46 39.02
C SER A 18 -37.34 2.64 38.10
N LEU A 19 -38.38 3.40 37.76
CA LEU A 19 -38.30 4.53 36.85
C LEU A 19 -37.28 5.59 37.32
N GLY A 20 -37.17 5.81 38.64
CA GLY A 20 -36.20 6.73 39.22
C GLY A 20 -34.74 6.33 38.97
N VAL A 21 -34.42 5.03 39.02
CA VAL A 21 -33.06 4.54 38.73
C VAL A 21 -32.73 4.68 37.25
N LYS A 22 -33.71 4.45 36.36
CA LYS A 22 -33.52 4.65 34.91
C LYS A 22 -33.26 6.12 34.56
N ILE A 23 -33.97 7.05 35.20
CA ILE A 23 -33.78 8.50 35.01
C ILE A 23 -32.40 8.92 35.54
N ALA A 24 -31.99 8.42 36.70
CA ALA A 24 -30.66 8.72 37.26
C ALA A 24 -29.53 8.24 36.33
N ILE A 25 -29.64 7.03 35.77
CA ILE A 25 -28.68 6.49 34.80
C ILE A 25 -28.64 7.36 33.52
N LEU A 26 -29.79 7.80 33.03
CA LEU A 26 -29.87 8.65 31.84
C LEU A 26 -29.16 10.01 32.07
N ILE A 27 -29.36 10.62 33.23
CA ILE A 27 -28.74 11.90 33.60
C ILE A 27 -27.21 11.75 33.71
N VAL A 28 -26.73 10.67 34.34
CA VAL A 28 -25.29 10.37 34.46
C VAL A 28 -24.62 10.14 33.10
N LEU A 29 -25.35 9.65 32.10
CA LEU A 29 -24.80 9.40 30.77
C LEU A 29 -24.90 10.61 29.82
N LEU A 30 -25.95 11.43 29.93
CA LEU A 30 -26.20 12.54 29.01
C LEU A 30 -25.47 13.84 29.38
N ILE A 31 -25.24 14.11 30.67
CA ILE A 31 -24.56 15.35 31.09
C ILE A 31 -23.08 15.34 30.67
N PRO A 32 -22.28 14.27 30.87
CA PRO A 32 -20.88 14.26 30.46
C PRO A 32 -20.71 14.35 28.95
N THR A 33 -21.61 13.72 28.18
CA THR A 33 -21.59 13.75 26.71
C THR A 33 -21.93 15.15 26.18
N ALA A 34 -22.89 15.85 26.79
CA ALA A 34 -23.17 17.25 26.46
C ALA A 34 -21.98 18.18 26.78
N CYS A 35 -21.31 18.01 27.92
CA CYS A 35 -20.10 18.77 28.25
C CYS A 35 -18.95 18.50 27.26
N LEU A 36 -18.77 17.25 26.82
CA LEU A 36 -17.79 16.87 25.80
C LEU A 36 -18.07 17.54 24.45
N ILE A 37 -19.34 17.54 24.00
CA ILE A 37 -19.74 18.20 22.74
C ILE A 37 -19.44 19.71 22.79
N ILE A 38 -19.73 20.36 23.92
CA ILE A 38 -19.47 21.80 24.10
C ILE A 38 -17.96 22.09 24.10
N GLY A 39 -17.16 21.23 24.74
CA GLY A 39 -15.70 21.32 24.72
C GLY A 39 -15.11 21.23 23.31
N ILE A 40 -15.52 20.22 22.54
CA ILE A 40 -15.08 20.00 21.15
C ILE A 40 -15.43 21.21 20.27
N ASN A 41 -16.64 21.76 20.40
CA ASN A 41 -17.05 22.92 19.61
C ASN A 41 -16.26 24.19 19.98
N ASN A 42 -15.86 24.35 21.24
CA ASN A 42 -15.02 25.46 21.66
C ASN A 42 -13.57 25.32 21.16
N GLU A 43 -13.01 24.11 21.17
CA GLU A 43 -11.69 23.83 20.58
C GLU A 43 -11.68 24.07 19.06
N GLU A 44 -12.73 23.68 18.34
CA GLU A 44 -12.82 23.91 16.90
C GLU A 44 -12.84 25.41 16.56
N LYS A 45 -13.53 26.21 17.38
CA LYS A 45 -13.53 27.68 17.26
C LYS A 45 -12.15 28.25 17.55
N LEU A 46 -11.48 27.79 18.59
CA LEU A 46 -10.13 28.25 18.96
C LEU A 46 -9.11 27.90 17.88
N ASN A 47 -9.18 26.69 17.30
CA ASN A 47 -8.32 26.30 16.19
C ASN A 47 -8.56 27.12 14.93
N LYS A 48 -9.83 27.42 14.58
CA LYS A 48 -10.14 28.31 13.45
C LYS A 48 -9.59 29.73 13.66
N GLN A 49 -9.61 30.23 14.90
CA GLN A 49 -9.02 31.51 15.25
C GLN A 49 -7.50 31.47 15.09
N LEU A 50 -6.84 30.44 15.64
CA LEU A 50 -5.40 30.25 15.55
C LEU A 50 -4.91 30.16 14.10
N TRP A 51 -5.62 29.44 13.23
CA TRP A 51 -5.29 29.35 11.81
C TRP A 51 -5.36 30.71 11.10
N LYS A 52 -6.36 31.54 11.42
CA LYS A 52 -6.46 32.90 10.89
C LYS A 52 -5.31 33.79 11.38
N ASP A 53 -4.92 33.66 12.64
CA ASP A 53 -3.82 34.44 13.22
C ASP A 53 -2.46 34.02 12.65
N ILE A 54 -2.25 32.73 12.40
CA ILE A 54 -1.06 32.19 11.74
C ILE A 54 -1.00 32.68 10.29
N GLU A 55 -2.11 32.59 9.56
CA GLU A 55 -2.20 33.05 8.17
C GLU A 55 -1.94 34.56 8.06
N ALA A 56 -2.52 35.37 8.96
CA ALA A 56 -2.25 36.81 9.01
C ALA A 56 -0.76 37.10 9.25
N LYS A 57 -0.10 36.38 10.18
CA LYS A 57 1.35 36.51 10.43
C LYS A 57 2.20 36.07 9.24
N TYR A 58 1.78 35.03 8.50
CA TYR A 58 2.49 34.57 7.31
C TYR A 58 2.59 35.68 6.25
N TYR A 59 1.48 36.40 6.02
CA TYR A 59 1.45 37.53 5.08
C TYR A 59 2.13 38.80 5.66
N GLU A 60 2.01 39.07 6.97
CA GLU A 60 2.70 40.19 7.63
C GLU A 60 4.23 40.06 7.52
N LEU A 61 4.75 38.85 7.70
CA LEU A 61 6.18 38.53 7.59
C LEU A 61 6.68 38.45 6.14
N GLY A 62 5.80 38.59 5.15
CA GLY A 62 6.17 38.67 3.73
C GLY A 62 6.71 37.39 3.12
N PHE A 63 6.43 36.22 3.71
CA PHE A 63 6.88 34.92 3.19
C PHE A 63 6.34 34.63 1.78
N ASP A 64 5.19 35.20 1.42
CA ASP A 64 4.61 35.12 0.09
C ASP A 64 5.43 35.85 -0.99
N LYS A 65 6.22 36.86 -0.59
CA LYS A 65 7.11 37.62 -1.48
C LYS A 65 8.43 36.89 -1.69
N LEU A 66 9.00 36.30 -0.64
CA LEU A 66 10.21 35.45 -0.73
C LEU A 66 9.98 34.25 -1.67
N ALA A 67 8.82 33.60 -1.56
CA ALA A 67 8.45 32.49 -2.44
C ALA A 67 8.29 32.90 -3.93
N LYS A 68 7.95 34.17 -4.20
CA LYS A 68 7.85 34.71 -5.59
C LYS A 68 9.20 35.18 -6.13
N GLU A 69 10.09 35.68 -5.28
CA GLU A 69 11.45 36.10 -5.66
C GLU A 69 12.35 34.89 -5.97
N GLU A 70 12.22 33.78 -5.23
CA GLU A 70 12.89 32.51 -5.57
C GLU A 70 12.40 31.92 -6.91
N ALA A 71 11.11 32.10 -7.23
CA ALA A 71 10.54 31.63 -8.49
C ALA A 71 10.96 32.49 -9.71
N THR A 72 11.29 33.77 -9.51
CA THR A 72 11.64 34.71 -10.60
C THR A 72 13.14 34.74 -10.89
N ASN A 73 14.00 34.51 -9.89
CA ASN A 73 15.46 34.46 -10.07
C ASN A 73 16.00 33.18 -10.75
N SER A 74 15.14 32.18 -11.00
CA SER A 74 15.49 30.94 -11.71
C SER A 74 15.27 31.02 -13.24
N SER A 75 14.79 32.16 -13.77
CA SER A 75 14.33 32.26 -15.16
C SER A 75 14.83 33.49 -15.93
N THR A 76 16.13 33.51 -16.24
CA THR A 76 16.74 34.27 -17.35
C THR A 76 17.98 33.47 -17.77
N GLU A 77 18.19 32.92 -18.96
CA GLU A 77 17.73 33.23 -20.31
C GLU A 77 17.45 31.92 -21.08
N THR A 78 16.41 31.88 -21.91
CA THR A 78 16.48 31.22 -23.23
C THR A 78 15.29 31.69 -24.05
N LYS A 79 15.59 32.17 -25.25
CA LYS A 79 14.65 32.75 -26.21
C LYS A 79 13.49 31.81 -26.51
N GLU A 80 12.30 32.40 -26.59
CA GLU A 80 11.05 31.75 -26.96
C GLU A 80 11.16 31.04 -28.32
N VAL A 81 11.06 29.72 -28.29
CA VAL A 81 10.61 28.90 -29.42
C VAL A 81 9.18 28.48 -29.10
N PRO A 82 8.22 28.51 -30.06
CA PRO A 82 6.83 28.21 -29.78
C PRO A 82 6.70 26.85 -29.09
N LYS A 83 5.99 26.81 -27.95
CA LYS A 83 5.64 25.58 -27.26
C LYS A 83 4.73 24.75 -28.17
N GLU A 84 5.33 23.90 -28.99
CA GLU A 84 4.66 22.67 -29.41
C GLU A 84 4.22 21.95 -28.13
N LYS A 85 2.91 21.70 -28.03
CA LYS A 85 2.37 20.81 -26.99
C LYS A 85 3.16 19.52 -27.10
N ALA A 86 3.87 19.16 -26.03
CA ALA A 86 4.49 17.84 -25.94
C ALA A 86 3.43 16.80 -26.35
N PRO A 87 3.70 15.95 -27.34
CA PRO A 87 2.72 14.97 -27.77
C PRO A 87 2.31 14.17 -26.55
N ILE A 88 1.00 13.93 -26.41
CA ILE A 88 0.49 12.90 -25.51
C ILE A 88 0.96 11.58 -26.14
N GLU A 89 2.23 11.24 -25.93
CA GLU A 89 2.78 9.98 -26.37
C GLU A 89 2.02 8.87 -25.67
N ASN A 90 1.63 7.89 -26.47
CA ASN A 90 0.95 6.69 -26.00
C ASN A 90 1.95 5.94 -25.10
N ASN A 91 1.95 6.23 -23.78
CA ASN A 91 2.90 5.70 -22.79
C ASN A 91 2.92 4.16 -22.70
N ARG A 92 2.03 3.47 -23.42
CA ARG A 92 1.99 2.02 -23.55
C ARG A 92 3.32 1.41 -23.98
N PHE A 93 4.12 2.13 -24.78
CA PHE A 93 5.41 1.62 -25.27
C PHE A 93 6.64 2.23 -24.58
N ARG A 94 6.45 3.16 -23.63
CA ARG A 94 7.56 3.81 -22.96
C ARG A 94 8.31 2.83 -22.05
N LYS A 95 9.64 2.87 -22.14
CA LYS A 95 10.56 2.17 -21.24
C LYS A 95 11.06 3.16 -20.19
N PHE A 96 10.84 2.86 -18.92
CA PHE A 96 11.29 3.68 -17.80
C PHE A 96 12.51 3.06 -17.15
N ARG A 97 13.45 3.89 -16.72
CA ARG A 97 14.60 3.47 -15.90
C ARG A 97 14.27 3.55 -14.41
N GLN A 98 15.10 2.91 -13.59
CA GLN A 98 14.95 2.95 -12.13
C GLN A 98 14.96 4.37 -11.56
N ASP A 99 15.85 5.23 -12.06
CA ASP A 99 15.99 6.62 -11.62
C ASP A 99 14.78 7.50 -11.99
N GLU A 100 13.91 7.02 -12.87
CA GLU A 100 12.66 7.70 -13.24
C GLU A 100 11.47 7.29 -12.35
N ILE A 101 11.62 6.29 -11.47
CA ILE A 101 10.49 5.72 -10.72
C ILE A 101 9.78 6.78 -9.87
N SER A 102 10.55 7.59 -9.12
CA SER A 102 9.97 8.62 -8.25
C SER A 102 9.23 9.73 -9.00
N LYS A 103 9.58 9.94 -10.27
CA LYS A 103 8.91 10.92 -11.13
C LYS A 103 7.56 10.43 -11.65
N TYR A 104 7.44 9.14 -11.96
CA TYR A 104 6.26 8.61 -12.69
C TYR A 104 5.33 7.73 -11.86
N PHE A 105 5.81 7.13 -10.76
CA PHE A 105 5.07 6.10 -10.04
C PHE A 105 4.71 6.47 -8.60
N THR A 106 4.99 7.70 -8.15
CA THR A 106 4.76 8.13 -6.75
C THR A 106 5.39 7.16 -5.74
N VAL A 107 6.60 6.68 -6.04
CA VAL A 107 7.38 5.78 -5.18
C VAL A 107 8.75 6.38 -4.94
N ASP A 108 9.15 6.51 -3.69
CA ASP A 108 10.47 6.98 -3.32
C ASP A 108 11.53 5.91 -3.62
N LEU A 109 12.54 6.25 -4.41
CA LEU A 109 13.62 5.33 -4.74
C LEU A 109 14.54 5.15 -3.54
N ILE A 110 14.55 3.95 -2.97
CA ILE A 110 15.48 3.53 -1.90
C ILE A 110 16.24 2.27 -2.32
N HIS A 111 17.50 2.19 -1.89
CA HIS A 111 18.41 1.10 -2.24
C HIS A 111 18.68 0.12 -1.10
N GLU A 112 18.14 0.41 0.08
CA GLU A 112 18.23 -0.42 1.28
C GLU A 112 16.84 -0.52 1.91
N ILE A 113 16.65 -1.49 2.80
CA ILE A 113 15.41 -1.57 3.59
C ILE A 113 15.47 -0.55 4.72
N GLU A 114 14.37 0.15 4.95
CA GLU A 114 14.28 1.19 5.98
C GLU A 114 13.08 0.96 6.89
N PRO A 115 13.18 1.14 8.22
CA PRO A 115 12.01 1.07 9.08
C PRO A 115 10.97 2.14 8.71
N GLU A 116 9.69 1.78 8.57
CA GLU A 116 8.63 2.72 8.16
C GLU A 116 8.44 3.90 9.14
N SER A 117 8.86 3.73 10.39
CA SER A 117 8.66 4.71 11.45
C SER A 117 9.74 4.61 12.53
N TYR A 118 9.87 5.67 13.34
CA TYR A 118 10.74 5.66 14.52
C TYR A 118 10.36 4.54 15.50
N PHE A 119 9.07 4.23 15.61
CA PHE A 119 8.60 3.12 16.42
C PHE A 119 9.16 1.79 15.90
N MET A 120 9.08 1.53 14.58
CA MET A 120 9.67 0.34 13.97
C MET A 120 11.18 0.29 14.16
N LYS A 121 11.88 1.41 13.97
CA LYS A 121 13.32 1.49 14.24
C LYS A 121 13.68 1.08 15.68
N ARG A 122 12.86 1.48 16.66
CA ARG A 122 13.05 1.10 18.06
C ARG A 122 12.68 -0.36 18.31
N ALA A 123 11.59 -0.85 17.71
CA ALA A 123 11.14 -2.24 17.85
C ALA A 123 12.17 -3.23 17.28
N LEU A 124 12.85 -2.86 16.20
CA LEU A 124 13.89 -3.67 15.55
C LEU A 124 15.25 -3.57 16.25
N LYS A 125 15.45 -2.64 17.19
CA LYS A 125 16.74 -2.48 17.89
C LYS A 125 17.11 -3.72 18.72
N ASP A 126 16.10 -4.35 19.32
CA ASP A 126 16.26 -5.53 20.17
C ASP A 126 15.96 -6.83 19.39
N TYR A 127 15.73 -6.73 18.08
CA TYR A 127 15.57 -7.89 17.22
C TYR A 127 16.93 -8.56 17.04
N GLU A 128 16.98 -9.88 17.13
CA GLU A 128 18.17 -10.67 16.85
C GLU A 128 17.81 -11.77 15.88
N ILE A 129 18.36 -11.70 14.67
CA ILE A 129 18.04 -12.66 13.60
C ILE A 129 18.44 -14.10 13.95
N GLU A 130 19.47 -14.28 14.77
CA GLU A 130 19.90 -15.58 15.30
C GLU A 130 18.84 -16.25 16.17
N ASN A 131 17.94 -15.46 16.79
CA ASN A 131 16.84 -15.97 17.60
C ASN A 131 15.57 -16.25 16.80
N ASP A 132 15.53 -15.86 15.53
CA ASP A 132 14.39 -16.02 14.65
C ASP A 132 14.06 -17.51 14.40
N GLU A 133 12.77 -17.84 14.34
CA GLU A 133 12.30 -19.21 14.09
C GLU A 133 12.82 -19.72 12.74
N LYS A 134 12.78 -18.87 11.71
CA LYS A 134 13.27 -19.19 10.37
C LYS A 134 14.77 -19.48 10.37
N MET A 135 15.57 -18.68 11.08
CA MET A 135 17.01 -18.91 11.19
C MET A 135 17.32 -20.23 11.90
N LYS A 136 16.55 -20.58 12.94
CA LYS A 136 16.71 -21.83 13.69
C LYS A 136 16.34 -23.08 12.89
N GLU A 137 15.37 -22.98 11.99
CA GLU A 137 14.94 -24.09 11.13
C GLU A 137 16.01 -24.47 10.09
N HIS A 138 16.64 -23.48 9.45
CA HIS A 138 17.60 -23.71 8.36
C HIS A 138 18.90 -22.91 8.49
N PRO A 139 19.65 -23.04 9.60
CA PRO A 139 20.79 -22.17 9.90
C PRO A 139 21.94 -22.30 8.89
N GLU A 140 22.18 -23.50 8.34
CA GLU A 140 23.25 -23.71 7.37
C GLU A 140 22.95 -23.01 6.03
N GLU A 141 21.72 -23.12 5.53
CA GLU A 141 21.27 -22.46 4.31
C GLU A 141 21.45 -20.94 4.41
N TYR A 142 20.99 -20.35 5.51
CA TYR A 142 21.04 -18.90 5.68
C TYR A 142 22.45 -18.36 5.93
N LYS A 143 23.32 -19.14 6.58
CA LYS A 143 24.75 -18.81 6.66
C LYS A 143 25.41 -18.83 5.29
N VAL A 144 25.11 -19.84 4.46
CA VAL A 144 25.60 -19.90 3.08
C VAL A 144 25.09 -18.72 2.26
N ASN A 145 23.81 -18.38 2.36
CA ASN A 145 23.23 -17.24 1.67
C ASN A 145 23.88 -15.91 2.10
N SER A 146 24.12 -15.73 3.39
CA SER A 146 24.81 -14.54 3.91
C SER A 146 26.22 -14.40 3.32
N VAL A 147 26.98 -15.49 3.23
CA VAL A 147 28.32 -15.49 2.63
C VAL A 147 28.28 -15.27 1.11
N MET A 148 27.38 -15.95 0.40
CA MET A 148 27.26 -15.89 -1.06
C MET A 148 26.84 -14.50 -1.54
N TYR A 149 25.88 -13.88 -0.84
CA TYR A 149 25.23 -12.67 -1.30
C TYR A 149 25.57 -11.41 -0.48
N GLY A 150 26.24 -11.54 0.66
CA GLY A 150 26.58 -10.41 1.55
C GLY A 150 27.31 -9.26 0.83
N LYS A 151 28.20 -9.59 -0.12
CA LYS A 151 28.94 -8.60 -0.91
C LYS A 151 28.03 -7.63 -1.70
N TYR A 152 26.79 -8.02 -2.01
CA TYR A 152 25.87 -7.19 -2.79
C TYR A 152 25.23 -6.06 -1.99
N PHE A 153 25.28 -6.13 -0.65
CA PHE A 153 24.77 -5.08 0.23
C PHE A 153 25.80 -3.99 0.51
N GLU A 154 27.10 -4.31 0.44
CA GLU A 154 28.18 -3.37 0.77
C GLU A 154 28.53 -2.40 -0.37
N LYS A 155 27.99 -2.61 -1.57
CA LYS A 155 28.34 -1.82 -2.76
C LYS A 155 27.11 -1.41 -3.53
N ASP A 156 27.27 -0.32 -4.26
CA ASP A 156 26.23 0.33 -5.06
C ASP A 156 25.90 -0.40 -6.39
N TYR A 157 26.01 -1.73 -6.41
CA TYR A 157 25.85 -2.58 -7.61
C TYR A 157 24.57 -2.26 -8.40
N PHE A 158 23.48 -1.94 -7.70
CA PHE A 158 22.15 -1.81 -8.30
C PHE A 158 21.63 -0.37 -8.38
N LYS A 159 22.41 0.65 -7.98
CA LYS A 159 21.93 2.04 -8.00
C LYS A 159 21.69 2.55 -9.43
N ASN A 160 22.65 2.30 -10.31
CA ASN A 160 22.63 2.72 -11.72
C ASN A 160 22.57 1.52 -12.66
N ASP A 161 21.70 0.56 -12.37
CA ASP A 161 21.60 -0.69 -13.13
C ASP A 161 20.87 -0.47 -14.47
N ASP A 162 21.63 -0.52 -15.56
CA ASP A 162 21.12 -0.35 -16.91
C ASP A 162 20.67 -1.67 -17.56
N ARG A 163 20.78 -2.81 -16.85
CA ARG A 163 20.37 -4.14 -17.32
C ARG A 163 18.86 -4.30 -17.42
N PHE A 164 18.08 -3.37 -16.88
CA PHE A 164 16.63 -3.46 -16.81
C PHE A 164 15.91 -2.21 -17.27
N TYR A 165 14.66 -2.38 -17.67
CA TYR A 165 13.71 -1.29 -17.88
C TYR A 165 12.31 -1.72 -17.45
N ILE A 166 11.49 -0.74 -17.08
CA ILE A 166 10.09 -0.95 -16.70
C ILE A 166 9.22 -0.59 -17.90
N GLN A 167 8.22 -1.42 -18.20
CA GLN A 167 7.28 -1.17 -19.29
C GLN A 167 5.88 -1.63 -18.88
N PHE A 168 4.86 -0.96 -19.42
CA PHE A 168 3.48 -1.41 -19.25
C PHE A 168 3.27 -2.72 -20.02
N VAL A 169 2.73 -3.74 -19.33
CA VAL A 169 2.44 -5.07 -19.90
C VAL A 169 1.00 -5.08 -20.40
N ASP A 170 0.05 -5.02 -19.48
CA ASP A 170 -1.38 -5.04 -19.74
C ASP A 170 -2.17 -4.48 -18.54
N GLN A 171 -3.49 -4.38 -18.65
CA GLN A 171 -4.34 -3.82 -17.60
C GLN A 171 -4.45 -4.71 -16.34
N HIS A 172 -4.16 -6.00 -16.45
CA HIS A 172 -4.25 -6.98 -15.37
C HIS A 172 -2.96 -7.09 -14.55
N LYS A 173 -1.80 -7.10 -15.22
CA LYS A 173 -0.46 -7.10 -14.61
C LYS A 173 0.00 -5.69 -14.26
N GLY A 174 -0.39 -4.69 -15.04
CA GLY A 174 0.13 -3.33 -14.94
C GLY A 174 1.52 -3.25 -15.56
N PHE A 175 2.49 -2.76 -14.79
CA PHE A 175 3.88 -2.63 -15.24
C PHE A 175 4.69 -3.88 -14.90
N GLY A 176 5.67 -4.18 -15.75
CA GLY A 176 6.60 -5.30 -15.63
C GLY A 176 8.05 -4.80 -15.68
N LEU A 177 8.95 -5.56 -15.09
CA LEU A 177 10.40 -5.37 -15.23
C LEU A 177 10.92 -6.25 -16.37
N PHE A 178 11.72 -5.70 -17.27
CA PHE A 178 12.24 -6.40 -18.45
C PHE A 178 13.75 -6.28 -18.54
N ALA A 179 14.40 -7.30 -19.09
CA ALA A 179 15.83 -7.28 -19.34
C ALA A 179 16.18 -6.42 -20.57
N SER A 180 17.09 -5.45 -20.43
CA SER A 180 17.68 -4.70 -21.55
C SER A 180 18.89 -5.43 -22.17
N LYS A 181 19.52 -6.33 -21.39
CA LYS A 181 20.71 -7.12 -21.74
C LYS A 181 20.45 -8.59 -21.41
N SER A 182 21.19 -9.50 -22.02
CA SER A 182 21.12 -10.92 -21.63
C SER A 182 21.67 -11.11 -20.22
N ILE A 183 20.97 -11.89 -19.41
CA ILE A 183 21.34 -12.21 -18.02
C ILE A 183 21.58 -13.71 -17.94
N LYS A 184 22.65 -14.11 -17.26
CA LYS A 184 23.00 -15.53 -17.13
C LYS A 184 22.32 -16.17 -15.95
N GLN A 185 22.13 -17.48 -16.03
CA GLN A 185 21.72 -18.28 -14.89
C GLN A 185 22.63 -18.00 -13.68
N ASN A 186 22.01 -17.87 -12.50
CA ASN A 186 22.63 -17.53 -11.21
C ASN A 186 23.12 -16.08 -11.08
N ASP A 187 22.94 -15.22 -12.09
CA ASP A 187 23.19 -13.79 -11.92
C ASP A 187 22.20 -13.18 -10.93
N VAL A 188 22.70 -12.27 -10.10
CA VAL A 188 21.88 -11.50 -9.18
C VAL A 188 21.18 -10.37 -9.95
N ILE A 189 19.86 -10.38 -9.88
CA ILE A 189 18.99 -9.34 -10.46
C ILE A 189 19.07 -8.08 -9.59
N GLY A 190 18.89 -8.24 -8.28
CA GLY A 190 19.01 -7.16 -7.30
C GLY A 190 18.46 -7.52 -5.93
N ILE A 191 18.54 -6.58 -5.00
CA ILE A 191 17.96 -6.66 -3.66
C ILE A 191 16.58 -6.00 -3.69
N TYR A 192 15.55 -6.67 -3.18
CA TYR A 192 14.20 -6.11 -3.08
C TYR A 192 14.13 -5.15 -1.90
N THR A 193 13.88 -3.86 -2.17
CA THR A 193 13.91 -2.80 -1.16
C THR A 193 12.52 -2.24 -0.91
N GLY A 194 12.32 -1.75 0.30
CA GLY A 194 11.04 -1.23 0.76
C GLY A 194 11.10 -0.81 2.21
N LEU A 195 9.96 -0.33 2.73
CA LEU A 195 9.84 -0.01 4.14
C LEU A 195 9.56 -1.28 4.95
N ILE A 196 10.25 -1.45 6.07
CA ILE A 196 9.93 -2.49 7.03
C ILE A 196 8.68 -2.05 7.78
N SER A 197 7.56 -2.70 7.47
CA SER A 197 6.27 -2.45 8.10
C SER A 197 5.84 -3.63 8.97
N MET A 198 5.08 -3.32 10.01
CA MET A 198 4.52 -4.33 10.91
C MET A 198 3.00 -4.32 10.82
N GLU A 199 2.41 -5.49 10.59
CA GLU A 199 0.96 -5.65 10.59
C GLU A 199 0.47 -6.54 11.74
N LEU A 200 -0.50 -6.00 12.49
CA LEU A 200 -1.28 -6.78 13.46
C LEU A 200 -2.49 -7.44 12.76
N GLY A 201 -2.24 -8.58 12.12
CA GLY A 201 -3.29 -9.45 11.57
C GLY A 201 -3.59 -9.28 10.06
N LYS A 202 -4.57 -10.06 9.56
CA LYS A 202 -4.84 -10.28 8.12
C LYS A 202 -5.59 -9.13 7.41
N LYS A 203 -5.05 -7.91 7.32
CA LYS A 203 -5.70 -6.87 6.50
C LYS A 203 -4.72 -6.13 5.59
N LEU A 204 -4.31 -6.85 4.54
CA LEU A 204 -3.62 -6.24 3.42
C LEU A 204 -4.57 -5.83 2.31
N PHE A 205 -4.58 -4.53 2.02
CA PHE A 205 -5.28 -3.93 0.89
C PHE A 205 -4.54 -4.12 -0.44
N ASP A 206 -3.29 -4.61 -0.44
CA ASP A 206 -2.59 -5.11 -1.64
C ASP A 206 -1.33 -5.91 -1.25
N SER A 207 -1.35 -7.23 -1.37
CA SER A 207 -0.21 -8.09 -1.02
C SER A 207 0.86 -8.20 -2.12
N ARG A 208 0.67 -7.52 -3.27
CA ARG A 208 1.58 -7.67 -4.44
C ARG A 208 2.96 -7.06 -4.21
N TYR A 209 3.07 -6.09 -3.32
CA TYR A 209 4.30 -5.34 -3.04
C TYR A 209 4.95 -5.73 -1.71
N LEU A 210 4.52 -6.84 -1.12
CA LEU A 210 4.95 -7.25 0.20
C LEU A 210 5.72 -8.55 0.17
N PHE A 211 6.90 -8.53 0.79
CA PHE A 211 7.64 -9.73 1.15
C PHE A 211 7.56 -9.95 2.65
N HIS A 212 6.90 -11.04 3.06
CA HIS A 212 6.91 -11.48 4.44
C HIS A 212 8.32 -11.91 4.82
N ILE A 213 8.93 -11.25 5.80
CA ILE A 213 10.27 -11.58 6.26
C ILE A 213 10.24 -12.52 7.46
N THR A 214 9.50 -12.15 8.51
CA THR A 214 9.37 -12.92 9.75
C THR A 214 8.16 -12.44 10.57
N SER A 215 7.86 -13.12 11.66
CA SER A 215 6.89 -12.68 12.66
C SER A 215 7.57 -12.39 14.00
N VAL A 216 7.27 -11.26 14.60
CA VAL A 216 7.78 -10.84 15.93
C VAL A 216 6.63 -10.69 16.93
N LYS A 217 6.97 -10.56 18.22
CA LYS A 217 5.99 -10.14 19.22
C LYS A 217 5.89 -8.63 19.22
N HIS A 218 4.69 -8.11 19.06
CA HIS A 218 4.45 -6.67 19.08
C HIS A 218 4.87 -6.08 20.45
N PRO A 219 5.75 -5.05 20.48
CA PRO A 219 6.33 -4.54 21.72
C PRO A 219 5.33 -4.12 22.80
N TYR A 220 4.18 -3.58 22.39
CA TYR A 220 3.16 -3.08 23.33
C TYR A 220 2.03 -4.06 23.64
N THR A 221 1.73 -5.00 22.74
CA THR A 221 0.55 -5.87 22.87
C THR A 221 0.92 -7.32 23.11
N GLY A 222 2.19 -7.70 22.89
CA GLY A 222 2.68 -9.07 22.98
C GLY A 222 2.10 -10.03 21.92
N ALA A 223 1.19 -9.54 21.08
CA ALA A 223 0.58 -10.32 20.00
C ALA A 223 1.62 -10.64 18.91
N LYS A 224 1.45 -11.77 18.22
CA LYS A 224 2.22 -12.08 17.02
C LYS A 224 1.90 -11.04 15.95
N ALA A 225 2.92 -10.39 15.42
CA ALA A 225 2.84 -9.41 14.36
C ALA A 225 3.80 -9.80 13.24
N ASP A 226 3.32 -9.73 12.00
CA ASP A 226 4.11 -10.09 10.84
C ASP A 226 4.87 -8.86 10.35
N LEU A 227 6.14 -9.05 10.02
CA LEU A 227 7.01 -8.05 9.43
C LEU A 227 7.11 -8.28 7.92
N TYR A 228 7.02 -7.18 7.17
CA TYR A 228 7.09 -7.18 5.72
C TYR A 228 8.10 -6.15 5.22
N ILE A 229 8.75 -6.46 4.09
CA ILE A 229 9.34 -5.42 3.24
C ILE A 229 8.23 -4.92 2.32
N ASP A 230 7.88 -3.65 2.46
CA ASP A 230 6.77 -2.99 1.76
C ASP A 230 7.26 -1.99 0.71
N ALA A 231 7.09 -2.35 -0.56
CA ALA A 231 7.49 -1.52 -1.69
C ALA A 231 6.36 -0.65 -2.28
N ARG A 232 5.26 -0.43 -1.54
CA ARG A 232 4.12 0.37 -2.03
C ARG A 232 4.48 1.84 -2.23
N VAL A 233 5.17 2.43 -1.26
CA VAL A 233 5.46 3.87 -1.20
C VAL A 233 6.94 4.20 -1.37
N ALA A 234 7.84 3.29 -1.00
CA ALA A 234 9.28 3.43 -1.21
C ALA A 234 9.84 2.07 -1.62
N GLY A 235 10.77 2.04 -2.57
CA GLY A 235 11.41 0.80 -3.06
C GLY A 235 12.17 1.04 -4.36
N ASN A 236 12.62 -0.02 -5.00
CA ASN A 236 13.35 0.05 -6.27
C ASN A 236 12.57 -0.61 -7.42
N GLN A 237 13.24 -0.77 -8.58
CA GLN A 237 12.62 -1.35 -9.78
C GLN A 237 12.09 -2.78 -9.61
N LEU A 238 12.57 -3.53 -8.61
CA LEU A 238 12.13 -4.92 -8.40
C LEU A 238 10.66 -5.04 -7.96
N ARG A 239 10.05 -3.94 -7.49
CA ARG A 239 8.60 -3.88 -7.22
C ARG A 239 7.71 -4.14 -8.45
N PHE A 240 8.28 -4.06 -9.65
CA PHE A 240 7.59 -4.30 -10.92
C PHE A 240 7.79 -5.73 -11.45
N VAL A 241 8.52 -6.59 -10.74
CA VAL A 241 8.68 -8.00 -11.12
C VAL A 241 7.38 -8.73 -10.88
N ASN A 242 6.78 -9.30 -11.92
CA ASN A 242 5.47 -9.93 -11.86
C ASN A 242 5.51 -11.41 -11.47
N HIS A 243 4.33 -11.96 -11.18
CA HIS A 243 4.16 -13.39 -10.98
C HIS A 243 4.12 -14.17 -12.29
N ASP A 244 4.86 -15.28 -12.33
CA ASP A 244 4.68 -16.36 -13.31
C ASP A 244 4.66 -17.74 -12.60
N PRO A 245 3.79 -18.69 -12.98
CA PRO A 245 3.83 -20.07 -12.49
C PRO A 245 5.14 -20.82 -12.83
N ASN A 246 5.81 -20.44 -13.93
CA ASN A 246 7.11 -20.95 -14.35
C ASN A 246 8.13 -19.79 -14.43
N PRO A 247 8.52 -19.22 -13.28
CA PRO A 247 9.29 -18.00 -13.24
C PRO A 247 10.74 -18.20 -13.69
N ASN A 248 11.33 -17.16 -14.28
CA ASN A 248 12.74 -17.14 -14.65
C ASN A 248 13.66 -16.67 -13.52
N CYS A 249 13.11 -16.12 -12.43
CA CYS A 249 13.85 -15.76 -11.22
C CYS A 249 13.27 -16.41 -9.96
N GLU A 250 14.08 -16.46 -8.91
CA GLU A 250 13.67 -16.85 -7.55
C GLU A 250 14.04 -15.79 -6.53
N ALA A 251 13.25 -15.72 -5.47
CA ALA A 251 13.50 -14.86 -4.32
C ALA A 251 14.19 -15.66 -3.21
N ILE A 252 15.39 -15.23 -2.83
CA ILE A 252 16.23 -15.86 -1.82
C ILE A 252 16.28 -14.95 -0.59
N TYR A 253 16.04 -15.52 0.59
CA TYR A 253 16.17 -14.79 1.85
C TYR A 253 17.62 -14.81 2.32
N VAL A 254 18.14 -13.62 2.62
CA VAL A 254 19.53 -13.41 3.01
C VAL A 254 19.59 -12.65 4.33
N PRO A 255 20.17 -13.24 5.39
CA PRO A 255 20.52 -12.51 6.60
C PRO A 255 21.65 -11.52 6.29
N HIS A 256 21.40 -10.23 6.51
CA HIS A 256 22.41 -9.18 6.41
C HIS A 256 22.07 -8.05 7.39
N ASP A 257 23.09 -7.54 8.09
CA ASP A 257 22.95 -6.50 9.13
C ASP A 257 21.83 -6.77 10.14
N ASN A 258 21.81 -7.98 10.70
CA ASN A 258 20.82 -8.44 11.69
C ASN A 258 19.35 -8.37 11.20
N MET A 259 19.12 -8.33 9.89
CA MET A 259 17.80 -8.28 9.28
C MET A 259 17.67 -9.24 8.09
N TRP A 260 16.43 -9.68 7.85
CA TRP A 260 16.08 -10.48 6.68
C TRP A 260 15.95 -9.57 5.45
N ASN A 261 16.74 -9.86 4.43
CA ASN A 261 16.66 -9.23 3.12
C ASN A 261 16.17 -10.25 2.08
N VAL A 262 15.68 -9.76 0.95
CA VAL A 262 15.23 -10.60 -0.17
C VAL A 262 16.03 -10.21 -1.42
N ILE A 263 16.65 -11.20 -2.04
CA ILE A 263 17.42 -11.03 -3.28
C ILE A 263 16.77 -11.83 -4.40
N PHE A 264 16.71 -11.26 -5.60
CA PHE A 264 16.26 -11.97 -6.78
C PHE A 264 17.45 -12.51 -7.57
N VAL A 265 17.39 -13.79 -7.93
CA VAL A 265 18.44 -14.51 -8.67
C VAL A 265 17.84 -15.19 -9.90
N ALA A 266 18.54 -15.14 -11.02
CA ALA A 266 18.12 -15.79 -12.26
C ALA A 266 18.23 -17.32 -12.14
N LYS A 267 17.13 -18.04 -12.41
CA LYS A 267 17.08 -19.51 -12.40
C LYS A 267 17.58 -20.14 -13.70
N ARG A 268 17.59 -19.36 -14.79
CA ARG A 268 18.06 -19.72 -16.13
C ARG A 268 18.56 -18.47 -16.84
N ASP A 269 19.16 -18.66 -18.01
CA ASP A 269 19.46 -17.55 -18.91
C ASP A 269 18.16 -16.79 -19.28
N ILE A 270 18.23 -15.46 -19.23
CA ILE A 270 17.14 -14.54 -19.56
C ILE A 270 17.56 -13.74 -20.80
N GLN A 271 16.68 -13.72 -21.79
CA GLN A 271 16.92 -13.06 -23.06
C GLN A 271 16.65 -11.56 -22.99
N VAL A 272 17.23 -10.81 -23.94
CA VAL A 272 16.93 -9.38 -24.09
C VAL A 272 15.43 -9.20 -24.38
N ASN A 273 14.81 -8.24 -23.71
CA ASN A 273 13.37 -7.95 -23.71
C ASN A 273 12.47 -9.03 -23.10
N GLU A 274 13.03 -9.99 -22.37
CA GLU A 274 12.23 -10.94 -21.60
C GLU A 274 11.76 -10.30 -20.27
N GLU A 275 10.51 -10.56 -19.86
CA GLU A 275 9.96 -10.11 -18.57
C GLU A 275 10.62 -10.88 -17.43
N ILE A 276 11.09 -10.18 -16.39
CA ILE A 276 11.59 -10.77 -15.16
C ILE A 276 10.39 -11.15 -14.29
N THR A 277 10.33 -12.42 -13.88
CA THR A 277 9.20 -12.96 -13.13
C THR A 277 9.63 -13.87 -11.99
N ILE A 278 8.82 -13.89 -10.93
CA ILE A 278 9.02 -14.74 -9.75
C ILE A 278 7.74 -15.51 -9.39
N SER A 279 7.86 -16.50 -8.51
CA SER A 279 6.68 -17.10 -7.88
C SER A 279 6.28 -16.29 -6.65
N TYR A 280 5.07 -15.72 -6.62
CA TYR A 280 4.52 -15.06 -5.44
C TYR A 280 4.10 -16.05 -4.33
N GLY A 281 4.30 -17.35 -4.55
CA GLY A 281 3.98 -18.39 -3.56
C GLY A 281 2.50 -18.76 -3.50
N LYS A 282 2.18 -19.68 -2.57
CA LYS A 282 0.85 -20.31 -2.45
C LYS A 282 -0.25 -19.33 -2.00
N SER A 283 0.10 -18.27 -1.27
CA SER A 283 -0.84 -17.24 -0.78
C SER A 283 -1.39 -16.35 -1.90
N PHE A 284 -0.69 -16.19 -3.03
CA PHE A 284 -1.22 -15.46 -4.18
C PHE A 284 -2.38 -16.22 -4.86
N LYS A 285 -2.29 -17.56 -4.90
CA LYS A 285 -3.32 -18.41 -5.51
C LYS A 285 -4.67 -18.32 -4.80
N SER A 286 -4.71 -18.00 -3.50
CA SER A 286 -5.97 -17.88 -2.75
C SER A 286 -6.71 -16.56 -2.96
N VAL A 287 -6.04 -15.52 -3.47
CA VAL A 287 -6.69 -14.23 -3.84
C VAL A 287 -7.39 -14.34 -5.20
N ARG A 288 -6.94 -15.24 -6.08
CA ARG A 288 -7.54 -15.53 -7.39
C ARG A 288 -8.24 -16.89 -7.46
N GLY A 289 -8.68 -17.44 -6.33
CA GLY A 289 -9.24 -18.79 -6.22
C GLY A 289 -10.43 -19.07 -7.16
N LYS A 290 -10.11 -19.50 -8.38
CA LYS A 290 -10.71 -20.60 -9.13
C LYS A 290 -9.62 -21.14 -10.06
N GLU A 291 -9.40 -22.44 -10.02
CA GLU A 291 -8.66 -23.15 -11.06
C GLU A 291 -9.31 -22.81 -12.41
N ILE A 292 -8.50 -22.28 -13.33
CA ILE A 292 -8.90 -22.20 -14.73
C ILE A 292 -8.67 -23.61 -15.26
N GLU A 293 -9.74 -24.39 -15.37
CA GLU A 293 -9.75 -25.49 -16.34
C GLU A 293 -9.40 -24.88 -17.69
N VAL A 294 -8.29 -25.33 -18.28
CA VAL A 294 -7.92 -24.97 -19.64
C VAL A 294 -8.97 -25.59 -20.55
N LYS A 295 -10.02 -24.83 -20.86
CA LYS A 295 -10.78 -25.07 -22.08
C LYS A 295 -10.00 -24.43 -23.21
N GLU A 296 -9.50 -25.27 -24.11
CA GLU A 296 -9.22 -24.86 -25.47
C GLU A 296 -10.53 -24.31 -26.04
N GLU A 297 -10.67 -22.99 -26.10
CA GLU A 297 -11.73 -22.37 -26.90
C GLU A 297 -11.09 -21.79 -28.16
N GLU A 298 -11.54 -22.35 -29.27
CA GLU A 298 -11.20 -22.01 -30.64
C GLU A 298 -11.31 -20.51 -30.90
N SER A 299 -10.44 -20.03 -31.78
CA SER A 299 -10.55 -18.72 -32.42
C SER A 299 -11.97 -18.48 -32.96
N GLY A 300 -12.69 -17.51 -32.38
CA GLY A 300 -14.01 -17.05 -32.77
C GLY A 300 -14.28 -15.65 -32.20
N PRO A 301 -15.17 -14.85 -32.84
CA PRO A 301 -15.00 -13.41 -33.01
C PRO A 301 -15.30 -12.59 -31.76
N ASP A 302 -14.51 -11.51 -31.62
CA ASP A 302 -14.76 -10.32 -30.81
C ASP A 302 -16.23 -10.11 -30.44
N ASP A 303 -16.65 -10.47 -29.23
CA ASP A 303 -17.73 -9.83 -28.46
C ASP A 303 -18.01 -10.62 -27.16
N TYR A 304 -18.51 -9.88 -26.16
CA TYR A 304 -19.03 -10.31 -24.83
C TYR A 304 -18.03 -10.30 -23.66
N MET A 305 -17.80 -9.13 -23.08
CA MET A 305 -18.29 -8.73 -21.73
C MET A 305 -17.71 -7.37 -21.31
N ASP A 306 -18.20 -6.28 -21.90
CA ASP A 306 -18.07 -4.93 -21.30
C ASP A 306 -19.23 -4.06 -21.82
N THR A 307 -20.24 -3.80 -20.98
CA THR A 307 -21.35 -2.92 -21.36
C THR A 307 -21.70 -1.93 -20.27
N GLU A 308 -21.79 -2.34 -19.00
CA GLU A 308 -22.15 -1.36 -17.94
C GLU A 308 -21.06 -0.32 -17.66
N TRP A 309 -19.78 -0.69 -17.75
CA TRP A 309 -18.67 0.24 -17.47
C TRP A 309 -18.36 1.15 -18.66
N ASP A 310 -18.52 0.66 -19.89
CA ASP A 310 -18.29 1.46 -21.09
C ASP A 310 -19.44 2.44 -21.37
N ILE A 311 -20.69 2.04 -21.10
CA ILE A 311 -21.82 2.97 -21.11
C ILE A 311 -21.59 4.07 -20.06
N LYS A 312 -21.15 3.70 -18.85
CA LYS A 312 -20.90 4.63 -17.75
C LYS A 312 -19.71 5.57 -18.00
N ARG A 313 -18.65 5.07 -18.64
CA ARG A 313 -17.47 5.88 -19.03
C ARG A 313 -17.83 6.85 -20.16
N LYS A 314 -18.67 6.43 -21.10
CA LYS A 314 -19.17 7.28 -22.18
C LYS A 314 -20.11 8.37 -21.65
N GLU A 315 -21.01 8.03 -20.74
CA GLU A 315 -21.89 8.98 -20.03
C GLU A 315 -21.08 9.98 -19.17
N GLU A 316 -20.02 9.54 -18.47
CA GLU A 316 -19.13 10.43 -17.69
C GLU A 316 -18.30 11.39 -18.56
N LEU A 317 -17.91 10.94 -19.76
CA LEU A 317 -17.17 11.75 -20.74
C LEU A 317 -18.10 12.79 -21.40
N GLU A 318 -19.33 12.39 -21.74
CA GLU A 318 -20.35 13.27 -22.31
C GLU A 318 -20.89 14.29 -21.28
N ALA A 319 -20.78 14.00 -19.98
CA ALA A 319 -21.16 14.91 -18.89
C ALA A 319 -20.10 15.97 -18.54
N ARG A 320 -18.94 15.97 -19.21
CA ARG A 320 -17.85 16.94 -18.99
C ARG A 320 -17.73 17.89 -20.18
N ASP A 321 -17.53 19.18 -19.89
CA ASP A 321 -17.26 20.18 -20.91
C ASP A 321 -15.96 19.81 -21.66
N PRO A 322 -15.99 19.60 -22.97
CA PRO A 322 -14.86 19.04 -23.71
C PRO A 322 -13.64 19.96 -23.80
N ASN A 323 -13.79 21.26 -23.50
CA ASN A 323 -12.70 22.22 -23.56
C ASN A 323 -12.08 22.51 -22.17
N THR A 324 -12.85 22.35 -21.10
CA THR A 324 -12.41 22.68 -19.73
C THR A 324 -12.34 21.48 -18.79
N GLY A 325 -12.90 20.34 -19.18
CA GLY A 325 -12.94 19.09 -18.41
C GLY A 325 -13.84 19.14 -17.18
N LYS A 326 -14.56 20.24 -16.95
CA LYS A 326 -15.45 20.42 -15.80
C LYS A 326 -16.83 19.79 -16.07
N LEU A 327 -17.40 19.14 -15.07
CA LEU A 327 -18.74 18.54 -15.16
C LEU A 327 -19.80 19.60 -15.45
N LEU A 328 -20.61 19.38 -16.49
CA LEU A 328 -21.65 20.30 -16.96
C LEU A 328 -22.84 20.41 -15.99
N LYS A 329 -23.02 19.44 -15.10
CA LYS A 329 -24.00 19.48 -14.00
C LYS A 329 -23.36 18.93 -12.71
N PRO A 330 -23.74 19.43 -11.52
CA PRO A 330 -23.23 18.91 -10.26
C PRO A 330 -23.65 17.44 -10.07
N HIS A 331 -22.66 16.57 -9.87
CA HIS A 331 -22.83 15.13 -9.68
C HIS A 331 -23.59 14.83 -8.38
N LEU A 332 -24.75 14.16 -8.48
CA LEU A 332 -25.40 13.55 -7.32
C LEU A 332 -24.77 12.18 -7.08
N PRO A 333 -24.20 11.92 -5.88
CA PRO A 333 -23.49 10.69 -5.61
C PRO A 333 -24.41 9.48 -5.74
N ASN A 334 -23.89 8.41 -6.34
CA ASN A 334 -24.63 7.16 -6.49
C ASN A 334 -24.68 6.36 -5.17
N LYS A 335 -25.50 5.29 -5.12
CA LYS A 335 -25.72 4.48 -3.90
C LYS A 335 -24.42 4.00 -3.24
N TYR A 336 -23.42 3.64 -4.03
CA TYR A 336 -22.14 3.13 -3.51
C TYR A 336 -21.23 4.26 -3.01
N GLU A 337 -21.25 5.42 -3.65
CA GLU A 337 -20.57 6.62 -3.16
C GLU A 337 -21.21 7.13 -1.87
N LEU A 338 -22.53 7.05 -1.75
CA LEU A 338 -23.25 7.30 -0.50
C LEU A 338 -22.87 6.29 0.59
N GLU A 339 -22.72 5.01 0.25
CA GLU A 339 -22.26 3.99 1.21
C GLU A 339 -20.81 4.21 1.65
N ASP A 340 -19.93 4.62 0.76
CA ASP A 340 -18.54 4.95 1.09
C ASP A 340 -18.44 6.24 1.91
N GLN A 341 -19.22 7.27 1.58
CA GLN A 341 -19.33 8.49 2.40
C GLN A 341 -19.89 8.16 3.78
N LYS A 342 -20.93 7.32 3.87
CA LYS A 342 -21.50 6.85 5.15
C LYS A 342 -20.47 6.07 5.96
N ARG A 343 -19.66 5.21 5.33
CA ARG A 343 -18.54 4.50 5.99
C ARG A 343 -17.46 5.45 6.48
N LYS A 344 -17.08 6.44 5.68
CA LYS A 344 -16.08 7.46 6.06
C LYS A 344 -16.57 8.33 7.22
N ILE A 345 -17.84 8.69 7.23
CA ILE A 345 -18.49 9.41 8.34
C ILE A 345 -18.53 8.54 9.60
N LEU A 346 -18.96 7.28 9.49
CA LEU A 346 -18.96 6.32 10.61
C LEU A 346 -17.55 6.08 11.17
N ARG A 347 -16.53 6.03 10.31
CA ARG A 347 -15.12 5.92 10.72
C ARG A 347 -14.63 7.16 11.45
N ARG A 348 -15.02 8.35 10.97
CA ARG A 348 -14.69 9.61 11.63
C ARG A 348 -15.36 9.70 13.00
N MET A 349 -16.64 9.34 13.10
CA MET A 349 -17.37 9.26 14.37
C MET A 349 -16.70 8.31 15.38
N LYS A 350 -16.28 7.12 14.92
CA LYS A 350 -15.61 6.12 15.75
C LYS A 350 -14.21 6.53 16.20
N ASN A 351 -13.50 7.32 15.39
CA ASN A 351 -12.16 7.83 15.71
C ASN A 351 -12.20 9.13 16.53
N SER A 352 -13.31 9.89 16.46
CA SER A 352 -13.55 11.08 17.28
C SER A 352 -14.23 10.77 18.62
N GLY A 353 -14.41 9.50 18.98
CA GLY A 353 -14.88 9.07 20.29
C GLY A 353 -16.36 9.33 20.62
N PHE A 354 -17.24 9.31 19.61
CA PHE A 354 -18.70 9.20 19.83
C PHE A 354 -19.19 7.75 19.75
#